data_AF-A0A7Y4MS72-F1
#
_entry.id   AF-A0A7Y4MS72-F1
#
_cell.length_a   1.000
_cell.length_b   1.000
_cell.length_c   1.000
_cell.angle_alpha   90.00
_cell.angle_beta   90.00
_cell.angle_gamma   90.00
#
_symmetry.space_group_name_H-M   'P 1'
#
loop_
_entity.id
_entity.type
_entity.pdbx_description
1 polymer ?
#
loop_
_entity_poly.entity_id
_entity_poly.type
_entity_poly.pdbx_seq_one_letter_code
_entity_poly.pdbx_strand_id
1 'polypeptide(L)'
;MASKIFAIGVAVVVENEALFVGVFLCMWFDLSWSGEWLFDWCACLRGVMGMSAIRSGLGFAAIFGVLVLFPLPTVAGVTWLDTTGTQRAGSGYPISNRLTTNWAYASRGAEALCAQWGYARGLYTGSQNGDIMGIDCLSSDIAQWFDVPGSQVRMWASWLNGHVAVDNQAYFLASIVAHSICATSPGDYGTGFFTGYQDFENDLVGLVCIPREYVGRFGADTDDPRFPDLANISGDIRGAAWWALRSSSIQICQYRGYQTGVPVYFTPYPNSYTVVNLSVACF
;
A
#
# COMPACT_ATOMS: atom_id res chain seq x y z
N MET A 1 -1.69 -10.26 -9.46
CA MET A 1 -0.96 -10.47 -8.19
C MET A 1 -0.33 -11.85 -8.27
N ALA A 2 1.00 -11.95 -8.26
CA ALA A 2 1.68 -13.23 -8.16
C ALA A 2 1.85 -13.58 -6.68
N SER A 3 1.13 -14.59 -6.21
CA SER A 3 1.23 -15.08 -4.83
C SER A 3 2.48 -15.94 -4.70
N LYS A 4 3.44 -15.55 -3.87
CA LYS A 4 4.59 -16.43 -3.56
C LYS A 4 4.14 -17.50 -2.58
N ILE A 5 4.06 -18.74 -3.02
CA ILE A 5 3.68 -19.88 -2.19
C ILE A 5 4.95 -20.54 -1.65
N PHE A 6 5.09 -20.59 -0.33
CA PHE A 6 6.08 -21.44 0.33
C PHE A 6 5.41 -22.74 0.77
N ALA A 7 5.96 -23.87 0.35
CA ALA A 7 5.53 -25.19 0.79
C ALA A 7 6.63 -25.83 1.63
N ILE A 8 6.31 -26.19 2.88
CA ILE A 8 7.18 -27.00 3.73
C ILE A 8 6.63 -28.42 3.71
N GLY A 9 7.43 -29.36 3.20
CA GLY A 9 7.11 -30.77 3.22
C GLY A 9 7.82 -31.45 4.39
N VAL A 10 7.08 -32.11 5.28
CA VAL A 10 7.66 -33.01 6.28
C VAL A 10 7.43 -34.43 5.80
N ALA A 11 8.50 -35.18 5.56
CA ALA A 11 8.41 -36.60 5.26
C ALA A 11 8.82 -37.38 6.50
N VAL A 12 7.94 -38.27 6.94
CA VAL A 12 8.21 -39.20 8.03
C VAL A 12 8.39 -40.58 7.40
N VAL A 13 9.58 -41.15 7.57
CA VAL A 13 9.88 -42.51 7.12
C VAL A 13 10.08 -43.37 8.36
N VAL A 14 9.29 -44.44 8.48
CA VAL A 14 9.41 -45.42 9.57
C VAL A 14 9.93 -46.70 8.97
N GLU A 15 11.12 -47.13 9.40
CA GLU A 15 11.72 -48.38 8.96
C GLU A 15 12.27 -49.12 10.18
N ASN A 16 11.82 -50.36 10.40
CA ASN A 16 12.29 -51.27 11.45
C ASN A 16 12.37 -50.62 12.87
N GLU A 17 11.25 -50.08 13.35
CA GLU A 17 11.09 -49.45 14.68
C GLU A 17 11.88 -48.14 14.91
N ALA A 18 12.62 -47.63 13.91
CA ALA A 18 13.24 -46.32 13.96
C ALA A 18 12.39 -45.27 13.22
N LEU A 19 12.14 -44.14 13.89
CA LEU A 19 11.46 -42.98 13.32
C LEU A 19 12.49 -42.00 12.74
N PHE A 20 12.47 -41.79 11.42
CA PHE A 20 13.25 -40.75 10.77
C PHE A 20 12.32 -39.62 10.32
N VAL A 21 12.55 -38.42 10.85
CA VAL A 21 11.82 -37.20 10.45
C VAL A 21 12.76 -36.36 9.59
N GLY A 22 12.48 -36.28 8.30
CA GLY A 22 13.16 -35.39 7.37
C GLY A 22 12.28 -34.17 7.08
N VAL A 23 12.78 -32.97 7.37
CA VAL A 23 12.13 -31.72 6.95
C VAL A 23 12.76 -31.27 5.64
N PHE A 24 11.96 -31.13 4.60
CA PHE A 24 12.41 -30.65 3.30
C PHE A 24 11.78 -29.29 3.00
N LEU A 25 12.64 -28.32 2.67
CA LEU A 25 12.24 -27.00 2.22
C LEU A 25 12.29 -26.99 0.70
N CYS A 26 11.13 -26.85 0.06
CA CYS A 26 11.03 -26.61 -1.37
C CYS A 26 10.54 -25.18 -1.59
N MET A 27 11.38 -24.35 -2.22
CA MET A 27 10.96 -23.03 -2.70
C MET A 27 10.41 -23.17 -4.11
N TRP A 28 9.17 -22.72 -4.30
CA TRP A 28 8.54 -22.62 -5.61
C TRP A 28 8.65 -21.16 -6.10
N PHE A 29 9.13 -20.97 -7.33
CA PHE A 29 9.17 -19.66 -7.97
C PHE A 29 8.16 -19.66 -9.12
N ASP A 30 7.09 -18.88 -8.96
CA ASP A 30 6.19 -18.59 -10.09
C ASP A 30 6.84 -17.57 -11.02
N LEU A 31 7.38 -18.04 -12.14
CA LEU A 31 7.74 -17.21 -13.28
C LEU A 31 6.54 -17.14 -14.22
N SER A 32 5.62 -16.21 -13.98
CA SER A 32 4.53 -15.93 -14.92
C SER A 32 4.94 -14.83 -15.91
N TRP A 33 5.53 -15.24 -17.03
CA TRP A 33 5.43 -14.47 -18.27
C TRP A 33 5.39 -15.43 -19.46
N SER A 34 4.38 -15.23 -20.31
CA SER A 34 4.03 -16.00 -21.53
C SER A 34 3.77 -17.51 -21.39
N GLY A 35 2.49 -17.86 -21.17
CA GLY A 35 1.76 -18.70 -22.13
C GLY A 35 2.03 -20.20 -22.25
N GLU A 36 2.99 -20.82 -21.56
CA GLU A 36 3.22 -22.27 -21.67
C GLU A 36 3.53 -22.91 -20.29
N TRP A 37 2.81 -23.97 -19.94
CA TRP A 37 3.04 -24.76 -18.73
C TRP A 37 4.23 -25.71 -18.96
N LEU A 38 5.44 -25.25 -18.64
CA LEU A 38 6.61 -26.11 -18.46
C LEU A 38 6.74 -26.45 -16.98
N PHE A 39 6.42 -27.70 -16.63
CA PHE A 39 6.85 -28.28 -15.36
C PHE A 39 8.35 -28.57 -15.46
N ASP A 40 9.20 -27.85 -14.70
CA ASP A 40 10.59 -28.27 -14.58
C ASP A 40 11.29 -27.91 -13.25
N TRP A 41 11.94 -28.95 -12.72
CA TRP A 41 12.97 -29.12 -11.66
C TRP A 41 12.84 -28.48 -10.27
N CYS A 42 12.57 -29.35 -9.29
CA CYS A 42 13.01 -29.21 -7.90
C CYS A 42 14.54 -29.35 -7.79
N ALA A 43 15.24 -28.29 -7.39
CA ALA A 43 16.60 -28.39 -6.88
C ALA A 43 16.58 -28.87 -5.42
N CYS A 44 16.64 -30.18 -5.21
CA CYS A 44 16.87 -30.76 -3.88
C CYS A 44 18.31 -30.54 -3.44
N LEU A 45 18.53 -29.69 -2.43
CA LEU A 45 19.77 -29.65 -1.65
C LEU A 45 19.92 -30.98 -0.91
N ARG A 46 20.71 -31.91 -1.49
CA ARG A 46 21.11 -33.16 -0.83
C ARG A 46 22.11 -32.83 0.29
N GLY A 47 21.61 -32.75 1.52
CA GLY A 47 22.42 -33.03 2.69
C GLY A 47 22.79 -34.50 2.70
N VAL A 48 24.06 -34.81 2.48
CA VAL A 48 24.60 -36.17 2.47
C VAL A 48 24.57 -36.75 3.87
N MET A 49 23.65 -37.69 4.13
CA MET A 49 23.86 -38.74 5.12
C MET A 49 23.86 -40.07 4.39
N GLY A 50 25.01 -40.75 4.42
CA GLY A 50 25.21 -42.03 3.77
C GLY A 50 24.35 -43.11 4.41
N MET A 51 23.62 -43.85 3.58
CA MET A 51 22.99 -45.10 3.99
C MET A 51 23.29 -46.19 2.97
N SER A 52 23.90 -47.24 3.51
CA SER A 52 24.18 -48.55 2.93
C SER A 52 22.92 -49.21 2.37
N ALA A 53 23.06 -49.85 1.21
CA ALA A 53 22.01 -50.58 0.52
C ALA A 53 21.43 -51.72 1.37
N ILE A 54 20.11 -51.70 1.60
CA ILE A 54 19.34 -52.84 2.09
C ILE A 54 18.27 -53.21 1.06
N ARG A 55 18.19 -54.53 0.83
CA ARG A 55 17.41 -55.25 -0.16
C ARG A 55 15.90 -55.19 0.06
N SER A 56 15.18 -54.96 -1.04
CA SER A 56 13.91 -55.58 -1.46
C SER A 56 12.86 -55.91 -0.38
N GLY A 57 11.96 -54.96 -0.17
CA GLY A 57 10.60 -55.20 0.30
C GLY A 57 9.67 -54.16 -0.35
N LEU A 58 8.71 -54.61 -1.15
CA LEU A 58 7.68 -53.76 -1.76
C LEU A 58 6.70 -53.28 -0.67
N GLY A 59 7.11 -52.26 0.08
CA GLY A 59 6.23 -51.49 0.96
C GLY A 59 5.70 -50.27 0.20
N PHE A 60 4.39 -50.22 -0.04
CA PHE A 60 3.73 -49.02 -0.54
C PHE A 60 3.77 -47.94 0.55
N ALA A 61 4.74 -47.02 0.47
CA ALA A 61 4.76 -45.82 1.29
C ALA A 61 3.71 -44.82 0.77
N ALA A 62 2.56 -44.74 1.44
CA ALA A 62 1.58 -43.69 1.21
C ALA A 62 2.11 -42.39 1.84
N ILE A 63 2.60 -41.47 1.00
CA ILE A 63 3.04 -40.14 1.43
C ILE A 63 1.79 -39.26 1.60
N PHE A 64 1.34 -39.09 2.85
CA PHE A 64 0.35 -38.07 3.18
C PHE A 64 1.07 -36.71 3.29
N GLY A 65 1.11 -35.96 2.19
CA GLY A 65 1.55 -34.58 2.20
C GLY A 65 0.50 -33.70 2.89
N VAL A 66 0.71 -33.38 4.16
CA VAL A 66 -0.09 -32.34 4.84
C VAL A 66 0.43 -30.99 4.35
N LEU A 67 -0.25 -30.40 3.36
CA LEU A 67 0.02 -29.03 2.93
C LEU A 67 -0.49 -28.08 4.01
N VAL A 68 0.38 -27.69 4.93
CA VAL A 68 0.09 -26.60 5.88
C VAL A 68 0.37 -25.30 5.15
N LEU A 69 -0.67 -24.70 4.58
CA LEU A 69 -0.62 -23.32 4.10
C LEU A 69 -0.58 -22.42 5.34
N PHE A 70 0.61 -21.97 5.71
CA PHE A 70 0.73 -20.86 6.63
C PHE A 70 0.34 -19.61 5.87
N PRO A 71 -0.72 -18.87 6.25
CA PRO A 71 -0.87 -17.52 5.76
C PRO A 71 0.40 -16.78 6.17
N LEU A 72 1.18 -16.31 5.21
CA LEU A 72 2.17 -15.29 5.50
C LEU A 72 1.41 -14.17 6.21
N PRO A 73 1.99 -13.53 7.25
CA PRO A 73 1.40 -12.32 7.76
C PRO A 73 1.28 -11.37 6.57
N THR A 74 0.07 -11.22 6.04
CA THR A 74 -0.32 -9.98 5.38
C THR A 74 0.11 -8.93 6.37
N VAL A 75 1.00 -8.03 5.98
CA VAL A 75 1.36 -6.87 6.78
C VAL A 75 0.03 -6.18 7.09
N ALA A 76 -0.49 -6.50 8.27
CA ALA A 76 -1.81 -6.13 8.70
C ALA A 76 -1.71 -4.63 8.92
N GLY A 77 -2.48 -3.88 8.18
CA GLY A 77 -2.24 -2.47 8.09
C GLY A 77 -3.19 -1.82 7.11
N VAL A 78 -3.13 -2.22 5.85
CA VAL A 78 -3.91 -1.61 4.77
C VAL A 78 -4.77 -2.66 4.07
N THR A 79 -6.08 -2.41 4.02
CA THR A 79 -7.04 -3.24 3.27
C THR A 79 -7.65 -2.41 2.14
N TRP A 80 -7.51 -2.90 0.91
CA TRP A 80 -8.20 -2.32 -0.24
C TRP A 80 -9.64 -2.84 -0.31
N LEU A 81 -10.59 -1.94 -0.54
CA LEU A 81 -12.02 -2.23 -0.64
C LEU A 81 -12.63 -1.45 -1.80
N ASP A 82 -13.69 -2.01 -2.38
CA ASP A 82 -14.56 -1.32 -3.33
C ASP A 82 -15.74 -0.67 -2.62
N THR A 83 -16.07 0.54 -3.05
CA THR A 83 -17.20 1.31 -2.53
C THR A 83 -18.19 1.58 -3.65
N THR A 84 -19.48 1.49 -3.37
CA THR A 84 -20.58 1.94 -4.24
C THR A 84 -21.04 3.34 -3.86
N GLY A 85 -21.73 4.03 -4.75
CA GLY A 85 -22.33 5.34 -4.48
C GLY A 85 -23.32 5.30 -3.33
N THR A 86 -24.04 4.19 -3.17
CA THR A 86 -24.96 3.99 -2.03
C THR A 86 -24.21 3.92 -0.70
N GLN A 87 -23.09 3.20 -0.63
CA GLN A 87 -22.26 3.14 0.58
C GLN A 87 -21.67 4.51 0.93
N ARG A 88 -21.16 5.25 -0.06
CA ARG A 88 -20.64 6.61 0.13
C ARG A 88 -21.73 7.60 0.57
N ALA A 89 -22.92 7.52 -0.01
CA ALA A 89 -24.06 8.29 0.47
C ALA A 89 -24.46 7.93 1.91
N GLY A 90 -24.42 6.63 2.26
CA GLY A 90 -24.69 6.13 3.60
C GLY A 90 -23.67 6.56 4.66
N SER A 91 -22.45 6.95 4.28
CA SER A 91 -21.45 7.54 5.19
C SER A 91 -21.64 9.04 5.42
N GLY A 92 -22.63 9.66 4.75
CA GLY A 92 -22.85 11.12 4.78
C GLY A 92 -22.05 11.90 3.75
N TYR A 93 -21.28 11.21 2.89
CA TYR A 93 -20.43 11.80 1.86
C TYR A 93 -20.77 11.26 0.47
N PRO A 94 -21.92 11.66 -0.13
CA PRO A 94 -22.31 11.21 -1.47
C PRO A 94 -21.30 11.69 -2.51
N ILE A 95 -20.44 10.78 -2.96
CA ILE A 95 -19.47 11.00 -4.03
C ILE A 95 -19.91 10.16 -5.23
N SER A 96 -20.37 10.81 -6.30
CA SER A 96 -20.75 10.14 -7.55
C SER A 96 -19.64 10.20 -8.61
N ASN A 97 -18.77 11.20 -8.55
CA ASN A 97 -17.71 11.40 -9.53
C ASN A 97 -16.45 11.99 -8.89
N ARG A 98 -15.32 11.28 -9.01
CA ARG A 98 -14.01 11.74 -8.52
C ARG A 98 -13.53 13.04 -9.18
N LEU A 99 -13.94 13.30 -10.42
CA LEU A 99 -13.50 14.45 -11.22
C LEU A 99 -14.04 15.78 -10.68
N THR A 100 -15.21 15.77 -10.05
CA THR A 100 -15.88 16.97 -9.52
C THR A 100 -15.81 17.09 -8.01
N THR A 101 -15.20 16.10 -7.34
CA THR A 101 -15.13 16.05 -5.88
C THR A 101 -13.83 16.67 -5.40
N ASN A 102 -13.92 17.58 -4.43
CA ASN A 102 -12.74 18.15 -3.78
C ASN A 102 -12.01 17.09 -2.95
N TRP A 103 -10.67 17.15 -2.89
CA TRP A 103 -9.86 16.16 -2.21
C TRP A 103 -10.18 16.04 -0.72
N ALA A 104 -10.44 17.15 -0.03
CA ALA A 104 -10.70 17.16 1.40
C ALA A 104 -12.07 16.54 1.70
N TYR A 105 -13.07 16.80 0.86
CA TYR A 105 -14.36 16.11 0.92
C TYR A 105 -14.23 14.61 0.67
N ALA A 106 -13.39 14.21 -0.30
CA ALA A 106 -13.08 12.81 -0.54
C ALA A 106 -12.39 12.17 0.68
N SER A 107 -11.39 12.82 1.29
CA SER A 107 -10.72 12.31 2.50
C SER A 107 -11.70 12.13 3.66
N ARG A 108 -12.57 13.11 3.92
CA ARG A 108 -13.61 12.99 4.96
C ARG A 108 -14.55 11.82 4.69
N GLY A 109 -14.95 11.62 3.44
CA GLY A 109 -15.78 10.49 3.02
C GLY A 109 -15.07 9.14 3.18
N ALA A 110 -13.76 9.09 2.94
CA ALA A 110 -12.97 7.88 3.13
C ALA A 110 -12.85 7.52 4.62
N GLU A 111 -12.55 8.50 5.47
CA GLU A 111 -12.50 8.33 6.93
C GLU A 111 -13.83 7.84 7.48
N ALA A 112 -14.94 8.49 7.11
CA ALA A 112 -16.27 8.10 7.57
C ALA A 112 -16.64 6.67 7.16
N LEU A 113 -16.31 6.27 5.93
CA LEU A 113 -16.65 4.94 5.43
C LEU A 113 -15.77 3.84 6.07
N CYS A 114 -14.45 4.05 6.16
CA CYS A 114 -13.56 3.10 6.82
C CYS A 114 -13.89 2.95 8.32
N ALA A 115 -14.28 4.03 9.00
CA ALA A 115 -14.74 3.97 10.38
C ALA A 115 -16.01 3.12 10.55
N GLN A 116 -16.96 3.18 9.60
CA GLN A 116 -18.15 2.30 9.61
C GLN A 116 -17.81 0.82 9.49
N TRP A 117 -16.65 0.49 8.93
CA TRP A 117 -16.15 -0.88 8.78
C TRP A 117 -15.16 -1.30 9.86
N GLY A 118 -14.97 -0.48 10.89
CA GLY A 118 -14.10 -0.79 12.04
C GLY A 118 -12.62 -0.54 11.81
N TYR A 119 -12.26 0.16 10.74
CA TYR A 119 -10.88 0.60 10.50
C TYR A 119 -10.60 1.93 11.19
N ALA A 120 -9.32 2.20 11.44
CA ALA A 120 -8.92 3.45 12.05
C ALA A 120 -9.05 4.61 11.05
N ARG A 121 -8.50 4.48 9.85
CA ARG A 121 -8.40 5.58 8.87
C ARG A 121 -8.70 5.12 7.45
N GLY A 122 -8.92 6.07 6.54
CA GLY A 122 -9.33 5.79 5.17
C GLY A 122 -8.79 6.78 4.14
N LEU A 123 -8.40 6.27 2.98
CA LEU A 123 -7.96 7.06 1.83
C LEU A 123 -8.56 6.52 0.55
N TYR A 124 -9.20 7.36 -0.26
CA TYR A 124 -9.55 6.93 -1.61
C TYR A 124 -8.29 6.68 -2.45
N THR A 125 -8.36 5.62 -3.25
CA THR A 125 -7.28 5.23 -4.16
C THR A 125 -7.12 6.19 -5.35
N GLY A 126 -8.12 7.03 -5.57
CA GLY A 126 -8.24 7.83 -6.78
C GLY A 126 -8.89 7.05 -7.92
N SER A 127 -8.91 5.72 -7.93
CA SER A 127 -9.53 4.90 -8.99
C SER A 127 -11.06 4.93 -8.94
N GLN A 128 -11.69 5.02 -10.12
CA GLN A 128 -13.14 4.90 -10.28
C GLN A 128 -13.48 4.15 -11.57
N ASN A 129 -14.39 3.18 -11.48
CA ASN A 129 -14.99 2.48 -12.62
C ASN A 129 -16.52 2.47 -12.48
N GLY A 130 -17.20 3.33 -13.24
CA GLY A 130 -18.63 3.57 -13.06
C GLY A 130 -18.93 4.11 -11.65
N ASP A 131 -19.81 3.44 -10.92
CA ASP A 131 -20.16 3.79 -9.53
C ASP A 131 -19.16 3.27 -8.49
N ILE A 132 -18.25 2.38 -8.89
CA ILE A 132 -17.29 1.76 -7.99
C ILE A 132 -16.07 2.66 -7.82
N MET A 133 -15.70 2.96 -6.58
CA MET A 133 -14.47 3.67 -6.21
C MET A 133 -13.67 2.85 -5.22
N GLY A 134 -12.37 2.70 -5.47
CA GLY A 134 -11.47 1.98 -4.56
C GLY A 134 -11.07 2.85 -3.37
N ILE A 135 -11.03 2.25 -2.18
CA ILE A 135 -10.60 2.88 -0.93
C ILE A 135 -9.58 1.97 -0.22
N ASP A 136 -8.57 2.58 0.38
CA ASP A 136 -7.62 1.91 1.27
C ASP A 136 -8.02 2.24 2.72
N CYS A 137 -8.38 1.23 3.50
CA CYS A 137 -8.67 1.38 4.93
C CYS A 137 -7.50 0.89 5.78
N LEU A 138 -7.09 1.71 6.75
CA LEU A 138 -5.93 1.47 7.59
C LEU A 138 -6.37 1.02 8.99
N SER A 139 -5.74 -0.03 9.52
CA SER A 139 -5.90 -0.45 10.91
C SER A 139 -5.12 0.45 11.88
N SER A 140 -5.48 0.38 13.17
CA SER A 140 -4.94 1.23 14.22
C SER A 140 -3.48 0.94 14.59
N ASP A 141 -2.92 -0.16 14.11
CA ASP A 141 -1.53 -0.57 14.28
C ASP A 141 -0.55 0.23 13.40
N ILE A 142 -1.00 0.70 12.23
CA ILE A 142 -0.15 1.46 11.30
C ILE A 142 -0.50 2.95 11.19
N ALA A 143 -1.64 3.38 11.74
CA ALA A 143 -2.15 4.74 11.56
C ALA A 143 -2.52 5.39 12.89
N GLN A 144 -1.92 6.56 13.15
CA GLN A 144 -2.22 7.36 14.34
C GLN A 144 -2.76 8.73 13.96
N TRP A 145 -3.81 9.17 14.66
CA TRP A 145 -4.44 10.48 14.44
C TRP A 145 -3.91 11.53 15.40
N PHE A 146 -3.82 12.74 14.88
CA PHE A 146 -3.47 13.96 15.59
C PHE A 146 -4.42 15.08 15.19
N ASP A 147 -4.80 15.89 16.17
CA ASP A 147 -5.34 17.22 15.91
C ASP A 147 -4.17 18.19 15.93
N VAL A 148 -3.79 18.70 14.75
CA VAL A 148 -2.68 19.65 14.63
C VAL A 148 -3.21 21.08 14.56
N PRO A 149 -2.60 22.03 15.27
CA PRO A 149 -2.98 23.43 15.15
C PRO A 149 -2.88 23.91 13.70
N GLY A 150 -3.92 24.56 13.18
CA GLY A 150 -3.92 25.14 11.84
C GLY A 150 -2.81 26.17 11.67
N SER A 151 -2.42 26.85 12.75
CA SER A 151 -1.21 27.70 12.78
C SER A 151 0.06 26.93 12.41
N GLN A 152 0.27 25.71 12.94
CA GLN A 152 1.39 24.85 12.57
C GLN A 152 1.32 24.42 11.10
N VAL A 153 0.12 24.14 10.59
CA VAL A 153 -0.09 23.79 9.17
C VAL A 153 0.27 24.97 8.25
N ARG A 154 -0.16 26.19 8.60
CA ARG A 154 0.07 27.42 7.82
C ARG A 154 1.52 27.92 7.84
N MET A 155 2.35 27.45 8.77
CA MET A 155 3.77 27.82 8.83
C MET A 155 4.61 27.21 7.70
N TRP A 156 4.11 26.18 7.01
CA TRP A 156 4.84 25.51 5.96
C TRP A 156 4.79 26.30 4.64
N ALA A 157 5.96 26.54 4.05
CA ALA A 157 6.10 27.35 2.82
C ALA A 157 5.31 26.83 1.61
N SER A 158 4.97 25.53 1.60
CA SER A 158 4.16 24.90 0.55
C SER A 158 2.66 25.16 0.71
N TRP A 159 2.20 25.67 1.85
CA TRP A 159 0.80 26.03 2.05
C TRP A 159 0.49 27.33 1.30
N LEU A 160 -0.56 27.36 0.49
CA LEU A 160 -0.89 28.57 -0.28
C LEU A 160 -1.33 29.69 0.67
N ASN A 161 -0.42 30.66 0.86
CA ASN A 161 -0.58 31.81 1.75
C ASN A 161 -1.92 32.51 1.51
N GLY A 162 -2.77 32.55 2.54
CA GLY A 162 -4.07 33.23 2.53
C GLY A 162 -5.28 32.30 2.60
N HIS A 163 -5.13 31.01 2.32
CA HIS A 163 -6.23 30.05 2.44
C HIS A 163 -6.16 29.31 3.78
N VAL A 164 -7.06 29.68 4.70
CA VAL A 164 -7.20 29.02 6.02
C VAL A 164 -7.87 27.65 5.93
N ALA A 165 -8.70 27.42 4.91
CA ALA A 165 -9.44 26.17 4.76
C ALA A 165 -8.60 25.11 4.03
N VAL A 166 -8.55 23.91 4.61
CA VAL A 166 -7.94 22.71 4.02
C VAL A 166 -8.53 22.40 2.64
N ASP A 167 -9.84 22.60 2.48
CA ASP A 167 -10.59 22.39 1.24
C ASP A 167 -10.08 23.24 0.07
N ASN A 168 -9.42 24.37 0.35
CA ASN A 168 -8.91 25.29 -0.67
C ASN A 168 -7.45 25.01 -1.07
N GLN A 169 -6.79 24.01 -0.47
CA GLN A 169 -5.44 23.64 -0.84
C GLN A 169 -5.42 22.66 -2.01
N ALA A 170 -4.34 22.68 -2.78
CA ALA A 170 -4.06 21.58 -3.69
C ALA A 170 -3.65 20.33 -2.91
N TYR A 171 -4.14 19.15 -3.33
CA TYR A 171 -3.88 17.89 -2.66
C TYR A 171 -2.38 17.59 -2.51
N PHE A 172 -1.58 17.89 -3.53
CA PHE A 172 -0.14 17.71 -3.49
C PHE A 172 0.52 18.52 -2.36
N LEU A 173 0.14 19.79 -2.24
CA LEU A 173 0.68 20.69 -1.21
C LEU A 173 0.25 20.25 0.19
N ALA A 174 -1.01 19.85 0.34
CA ALA A 174 -1.53 19.27 1.59
C ALA A 174 -0.75 18.00 1.98
N SER A 175 -0.41 17.15 1.03
CA SER A 175 0.36 15.92 1.27
C SER A 175 1.80 16.20 1.70
N ILE A 176 2.47 17.17 1.06
CA ILE A 176 3.81 17.62 1.48
C ILE A 176 3.78 18.17 2.91
N VAL A 177 2.78 18.99 3.25
CA VAL A 177 2.69 19.57 4.59
C VAL A 177 2.40 18.50 5.64
N ALA A 178 1.47 17.58 5.37
CA ALA A 178 1.21 16.45 6.26
C ALA A 178 2.47 15.59 6.47
N HIS A 179 3.19 15.29 5.39
CA HIS A 179 4.45 14.59 5.44
C HIS A 179 5.47 15.27 6.34
N SER A 180 5.68 16.57 6.15
CA SER A 180 6.66 17.35 6.91
C SER A 180 6.32 17.45 8.39
N ILE A 181 5.04 17.61 8.74
CA ILE A 181 4.59 17.62 10.14
C ILE A 181 4.86 16.26 10.79
N CYS A 182 4.47 15.16 10.15
CA CYS A 182 4.71 13.82 10.69
C CYS A 182 6.21 13.50 10.79
N ALA A 183 7.00 13.79 9.76
CA ALA A 183 8.43 13.49 9.73
C ALA A 183 9.26 14.28 10.76
N THR A 184 8.73 15.39 11.27
CA THR A 184 9.35 16.22 12.32
C THR A 184 8.73 16.02 13.70
N SER A 185 7.66 15.22 13.80
CA SER A 185 7.00 14.89 15.06
C SER A 185 7.85 13.89 15.88
N PRO A 186 7.85 13.98 17.22
CA PRO A 186 8.69 13.14 18.09
C PRO A 186 8.36 11.64 18.07
N GLY A 187 7.27 11.19 17.45
CA GLY A 187 6.86 9.77 17.43
C GLY A 187 7.46 8.91 16.32
N ASP A 188 8.59 9.34 15.72
CA ASP A 188 9.29 8.63 14.63
C ASP A 188 8.39 8.21 13.46
N TYR A 189 7.62 9.16 12.93
CA TYR A 189 6.78 8.91 11.75
C TYR A 189 7.56 9.10 10.45
N GLY A 190 7.23 8.29 9.44
CA GLY A 190 7.86 8.35 8.12
C GLY A 190 7.13 9.28 7.14
N THR A 191 5.81 9.39 7.29
CA THR A 191 4.92 10.20 6.44
C THR A 191 3.55 10.41 7.11
N GLY A 192 2.65 11.15 6.45
CA GLY A 192 1.26 11.29 6.86
C GLY A 192 0.36 11.91 5.79
N PHE A 193 -0.91 12.06 6.11
CA PHE A 193 -1.93 12.69 5.27
C PHE A 193 -3.00 13.40 6.10
N PHE A 194 -3.61 14.44 5.56
CA PHE A 194 -4.74 15.10 6.20
C PHE A 194 -6.05 14.35 5.93
N THR A 195 -6.91 14.32 6.95
CA THR A 195 -8.22 13.64 6.90
C THR A 195 -9.29 14.50 6.22
N GLY A 196 -8.96 15.75 5.93
CA GLY A 196 -9.90 16.76 5.44
C GLY A 196 -10.77 17.36 6.55
N TYR A 197 -10.78 16.81 7.77
CA TYR A 197 -11.49 17.44 8.88
C TYR A 197 -10.74 18.69 9.37
N GLN A 198 -11.49 19.77 9.58
CA GLN A 198 -10.99 21.01 10.12
C GLN A 198 -12.00 21.61 11.09
N ASP A 199 -11.55 21.91 12.30
CA ASP A 199 -12.28 22.64 13.32
C ASP A 199 -11.82 24.10 13.28
N PHE A 200 -12.68 24.98 12.74
CA PHE A 200 -12.39 26.40 12.65
C PHE A 200 -12.49 27.13 13.99
N GLU A 201 -13.24 26.61 14.95
CA GLU A 201 -13.42 27.23 16.26
C GLU A 201 -12.15 27.05 17.10
N ASN A 202 -11.56 25.87 17.06
CA ASN A 202 -10.35 25.53 17.82
C ASN A 202 -9.04 25.63 17.01
N ASP A 203 -9.11 26.03 15.73
CA ASP A 203 -7.98 26.03 14.79
C ASP A 203 -7.27 24.66 14.75
N LEU A 204 -8.02 23.57 14.61
CA LEU A 204 -7.46 22.21 14.53
C LEU A 204 -7.70 21.60 13.14
N VAL A 205 -6.73 20.82 12.68
CA VAL A 205 -6.80 20.05 11.43
C VAL A 205 -6.48 18.60 11.73
N GLY A 206 -7.30 17.68 11.23
CA GLY A 206 -7.08 16.24 11.41
C GLY A 206 -5.93 15.73 10.54
N LEU A 207 -4.91 15.16 11.16
CA LEU A 207 -3.72 14.60 10.55
C LEU A 207 -3.56 13.13 10.93
N VAL A 208 -3.21 12.29 9.97
CA VAL A 208 -2.81 10.90 10.20
C VAL A 208 -1.32 10.77 9.93
N CYS A 209 -0.57 10.20 10.87
CA CYS A 209 0.83 9.84 10.68
C CYS A 209 1.03 8.33 10.66
N ILE A 210 1.98 7.89 9.83
CA ILE A 210 2.36 6.48 9.65
C ILE A 210 3.77 6.28 10.22
N PRO A 211 3.99 5.33 11.16
CA PRO A 211 5.30 5.07 11.75
C PRO A 211 6.35 4.74 10.69
N ARG A 212 7.59 5.22 10.89
CA ARG A 212 8.66 5.13 9.89
C ARG A 212 8.99 3.71 9.46
N GLU A 213 8.87 2.75 10.37
CA GLU A 213 9.10 1.32 10.12
C GLU A 213 8.19 0.71 9.04
N TYR A 214 7.02 1.32 8.78
CA TYR A 214 6.09 0.89 7.72
C TYR A 214 6.30 1.64 6.40
N VAL A 215 7.19 2.63 6.34
CA VAL A 215 7.27 3.58 5.22
C VAL A 215 8.50 3.37 4.35
N GLY A 216 8.29 3.00 3.09
CA GLY A 216 9.30 3.06 2.03
C GLY A 216 9.19 4.34 1.21
N ARG A 217 10.32 4.94 0.78
CA ARG A 217 10.31 6.11 -0.11
C ARG A 217 10.82 5.75 -1.49
N PHE A 218 10.03 6.07 -2.51
CA PHE A 218 10.35 5.78 -3.91
C PHE A 218 10.01 6.96 -4.79
N GLY A 219 10.62 7.01 -5.98
CA GLY A 219 10.33 8.01 -7.00
C GLY A 219 10.09 7.37 -8.35
N ALA A 220 9.31 8.06 -9.18
CA ALA A 220 9.14 7.73 -10.59
C ALA A 220 9.02 9.02 -11.41
N ASP A 221 9.58 9.00 -12.61
CA ASP A 221 9.48 10.14 -13.52
C ASP A 221 8.09 10.16 -14.15
N THR A 222 7.55 11.35 -14.43
CA THR A 222 6.19 11.49 -14.96
C THR A 222 5.99 10.88 -16.35
N ASP A 223 7.07 10.61 -17.07
CA ASP A 223 7.10 9.94 -18.37
C ASP A 223 7.48 8.44 -18.29
N ASP A 224 7.59 7.88 -17.08
CA ASP A 224 7.90 6.47 -16.89
C ASP A 224 6.76 5.57 -17.42
N PRO A 225 7.00 4.76 -18.47
CA PRO A 225 5.95 3.98 -19.13
C PRO A 225 5.36 2.87 -18.25
N ARG A 226 5.99 2.56 -17.10
CA ARG A 226 5.46 1.59 -16.14
C ARG A 226 4.25 2.11 -15.37
N PHE A 227 4.05 3.43 -15.33
CA PHE A 227 3.05 4.09 -14.51
C PHE A 227 2.15 4.98 -15.39
N PRO A 228 1.22 4.41 -16.16
CA PRO A 228 0.42 5.16 -17.14
C PRO A 228 -0.37 6.33 -16.53
N ASP A 229 -0.72 6.27 -15.24
CA ASP A 229 -1.44 7.36 -14.59
C ASP A 229 -0.55 8.59 -14.36
N LEU A 230 0.77 8.42 -14.27
CA LEU A 230 1.71 9.55 -14.15
C LEU A 230 1.72 10.44 -15.39
N ALA A 231 1.50 9.87 -16.57
CA ALA A 231 1.48 10.62 -17.83
C ALA A 231 0.37 11.69 -17.83
N ASN A 232 -0.71 11.46 -17.07
CA ASN A 232 -1.81 12.42 -16.92
C ASN A 232 -1.49 13.59 -15.96
N ILE A 233 -0.30 13.59 -15.35
CA ILE A 233 0.17 14.57 -14.36
C ILE A 233 1.31 15.44 -14.94
N SER A 234 1.65 15.28 -16.22
CA SER A 234 2.74 16.03 -16.87
C SER A 234 2.58 17.54 -16.69
N GLY A 235 3.64 18.23 -16.26
CA GLY A 235 3.64 19.68 -16.01
C GLY A 235 3.64 20.05 -14.53
N ASP A 236 2.78 21.01 -14.13
CA ASP A 236 2.74 21.52 -12.75
C ASP A 236 1.99 20.55 -11.81
N ILE A 237 2.75 19.66 -11.20
CA ILE A 237 2.26 18.68 -10.22
C ILE A 237 1.52 19.32 -9.04
N ARG A 238 1.77 20.59 -8.74
CA ARG A 238 1.11 21.33 -7.67
C ARG A 238 -0.36 21.61 -7.99
N GLY A 239 -0.74 21.65 -9.27
CA GLY A 239 -2.11 21.84 -9.73
C GLY A 239 -2.81 20.54 -10.14
N ALA A 240 -2.13 19.39 -10.04
CA ALA A 240 -2.68 18.12 -10.50
C ALA A 240 -3.90 17.69 -9.68
N ALA A 241 -4.85 17.04 -10.34
CA ALA A 241 -6.04 16.54 -9.69
C ALA A 241 -5.69 15.48 -8.63
N TRP A 242 -6.36 15.53 -7.48
CA TRP A 242 -6.06 14.64 -6.35
C TRP A 242 -6.15 13.17 -6.73
N TRP A 243 -7.15 12.79 -7.53
CA TRP A 243 -7.38 11.41 -7.93
C TRP A 243 -6.26 10.88 -8.82
N ALA A 244 -5.67 11.74 -9.66
CA ALA A 244 -4.55 11.36 -10.51
C ALA A 244 -3.31 11.10 -9.65
N LEU A 245 -2.98 12.03 -8.75
CA LEU A 245 -1.86 11.90 -7.81
C LEU A 245 -1.98 10.65 -6.92
N ARG A 246 -3.19 10.37 -6.40
CA ARG A 246 -3.47 9.15 -5.63
C ARG A 246 -3.26 7.89 -6.46
N SER A 247 -3.86 7.83 -7.65
CA SER A 247 -3.77 6.66 -8.52
C SER A 247 -2.32 6.35 -8.92
N SER A 248 -1.56 7.38 -9.33
CA SER A 248 -0.14 7.25 -9.63
C SER A 248 0.70 6.81 -8.43
N SER A 249 0.44 7.38 -7.26
CA SER A 249 1.16 7.03 -6.03
C SER A 249 0.95 5.55 -5.69
N ILE A 250 -0.28 5.05 -5.83
CA ILE A 250 -0.60 3.63 -5.62
C ILE A 250 0.10 2.73 -6.64
N GLN A 251 0.13 3.09 -7.93
CA GLN A 251 0.85 2.31 -8.95
C GLN A 251 2.34 2.18 -8.62
N ILE A 252 2.99 3.28 -8.20
CA ILE A 252 4.40 3.29 -7.78
C ILE A 252 4.59 2.37 -6.57
N CYS A 253 3.71 2.45 -5.57
CA CYS A 253 3.83 1.68 -4.34
C CYS A 253 3.58 0.19 -4.55
N GLN A 254 2.55 -0.18 -5.32
CA GLN A 254 2.24 -1.56 -5.69
C GLN A 254 3.38 -2.20 -6.48
N TYR A 255 4.02 -1.46 -7.39
CA TYR A 255 5.21 -1.93 -8.08
C TYR A 255 6.38 -2.23 -7.13
N ARG A 256 6.41 -1.60 -5.95
CA ARG A 256 7.42 -1.81 -4.89
C ARG A 256 6.98 -2.78 -3.81
N GLY A 257 5.81 -3.40 -3.94
CA GLY A 257 5.28 -4.38 -2.98
C GLY A 257 4.53 -3.78 -1.79
N TYR A 258 4.14 -2.50 -1.86
CA TYR A 258 3.32 -1.81 -0.86
C TYR A 258 1.86 -1.70 -1.33
N GLN A 259 0.92 -1.60 -0.40
CA GLN A 259 -0.50 -1.52 -0.71
C GLN A 259 -0.90 -0.12 -1.19
N THR A 260 -0.40 0.93 -0.55
CA THR A 260 -0.75 2.31 -0.84
C THR A 260 0.43 3.27 -0.63
N GLY A 261 0.19 4.56 -0.80
CA GLY A 261 1.16 5.60 -0.50
C GLY A 261 0.70 7.00 -0.87
N VAL A 262 1.42 8.02 -0.42
CA VAL A 262 1.09 9.44 -0.61
C VAL A 262 2.24 10.18 -1.29
N PRO A 263 1.96 11.19 -2.14
CA PRO A 263 3.02 12.01 -2.72
C PRO A 263 3.66 12.89 -1.63
N VAL A 264 4.98 12.96 -1.58
CA VAL A 264 5.71 13.65 -0.49
C VAL A 264 6.71 14.69 -0.98
N TYR A 265 7.16 14.59 -2.23
CA TYR A 265 8.11 15.52 -2.81
C TYR A 265 8.07 15.43 -4.34
N PHE A 266 8.62 16.43 -5.02
CA PHE A 266 8.94 16.31 -6.43
C PHE A 266 10.26 17.02 -6.75
N THR A 267 11.00 16.47 -7.70
CA THR A 267 12.24 17.06 -8.18
C THR A 267 12.10 17.36 -9.66
N PRO A 268 12.22 18.64 -10.10
CA PRO A 268 12.29 18.97 -11.52
C PRO A 268 13.51 18.29 -12.16
N TYR A 269 13.35 17.74 -13.35
CA TYR A 269 14.51 17.19 -14.07
C TYR A 269 15.39 18.35 -14.57
N PRO A 270 16.73 18.30 -14.41
CA PRO A 270 17.61 19.44 -14.70
C PRO A 270 17.50 20.02 -16.12
N ASN A 271 16.98 19.23 -17.06
CA ASN A 271 16.90 19.57 -18.49
C ASN A 271 15.48 19.39 -19.08
N SER A 272 14.45 19.20 -18.25
CA SER A 272 13.07 19.07 -18.72
C SER A 272 12.11 19.79 -17.79
N TYR A 273 11.36 20.74 -18.35
CA TYR A 273 10.26 21.41 -17.64
C TYR A 273 8.97 20.58 -17.64
N THR A 274 8.92 19.51 -18.43
CA THR A 274 7.71 18.67 -18.58
C THR A 274 7.80 17.36 -17.81
N VAL A 275 9.02 16.91 -17.50
CA VAL A 275 9.27 15.68 -16.75
C VAL A 275 9.72 16.04 -15.35
N VAL A 276 8.98 15.53 -14.35
CA VAL A 276 9.33 15.67 -12.94
C VAL A 276 9.41 14.30 -12.30
N ASN A 277 10.31 14.12 -11.34
CA ASN A 277 10.32 12.93 -10.52
C ASN A 277 9.34 13.10 -9.36
N LEU A 278 8.24 12.35 -9.37
CA LEU A 278 7.30 12.31 -8.25
C LEU A 278 7.83 11.35 -7.18
N SER A 279 8.13 11.86 -6.00
CA SER A 279 8.49 11.04 -4.84
C SER A 279 7.27 10.72 -3.98
N VAL A 280 7.15 9.45 -3.61
CA VAL A 280 6.01 8.87 -2.90
C VAL A 280 6.51 8.14 -1.65
N ALA A 281 5.79 8.31 -0.54
CA ALA A 281 5.95 7.48 0.65
C ALA A 281 4.90 6.35 0.62
N CYS A 282 5.38 5.12 0.51
CA CYS A 282 4.60 3.91 0.38
C CYS A 282 4.49 3.16 1.72
N PHE A 283 3.31 2.61 2.01
CA PHE A 283 2.98 1.87 3.23
C PHE A 283 1.78 0.93 3.00
#